data_AF-A0A3P6FQM5-F1
#
_entry.id   AF-A0A3P6FQM5-F1
#
_cell.length_a   1.000
_cell.length_b   1.000
_cell.length_c   1.000
_cell.angle_alpha   90.00
_cell.angle_beta   90.00
_cell.angle_gamma   90.00
#
_symmetry.space_group_name_H-M   'P 1'
#
loop_
_entity.id
_entity.type
_entity.pdbx_description
1 polymer ?
#
loop_
_entity_poly.entity_id
_entity_poly.type
_entity_poly.pdbx_seq_one_letter_code
_entity_poly.pdbx_strand_id
1 'polypeptide(L)'
;MSSLCFSSSSSMLEKQEPESSTSEEAQAVTPWVVSGNVDHGKVIEKFGCDRIDESLICVMNGLNKVTRRGENKVTRTLGSREFMRYYKHKPPPSSQKHIVDSLATRRQFDLANWEAMDESAEWRRMFDCEAEKASNCNSELALENAALLTKIETLKQELEASRLKCRSREAPH
;
A
#
# COMPACT_ATOMS: atom_id res chain seq x y z
N MET A 1 -15.29 -52.94 5.17
CA MET A 1 -14.49 -52.53 4.00
C MET A 1 -13.62 -51.38 4.44
N SER A 2 -12.32 -51.61 4.39
CA SER A 2 -11.27 -50.75 4.91
C SER A 2 -10.97 -49.59 3.95
N SER A 3 -10.66 -48.42 4.53
CA SER A 3 -9.78 -47.38 3.97
C SER A 3 -9.43 -46.43 5.13
N LEU A 4 -8.40 -46.70 5.94
CA LEU A 4 -6.99 -46.29 5.81
C LEU A 4 -6.83 -44.78 5.51
N CYS A 5 -6.55 -43.99 6.56
CA CYS A 5 -5.24 -43.41 6.94
C CYS A 5 -5.08 -41.97 6.38
N PHE A 6 -4.50 -40.97 7.04
CA PHE A 6 -3.35 -40.96 7.94
C PHE A 6 -3.34 -39.62 8.71
N SER A 7 -3.39 -39.64 10.05
CA SER A 7 -3.06 -38.47 10.88
C SER A 7 -1.66 -38.65 11.43
N SER A 8 -0.83 -37.62 11.22
CA SER A 8 0.54 -37.51 11.68
C SER A 8 0.70 -37.91 13.16
N SER A 9 1.67 -38.76 13.42
CA SER A 9 2.32 -38.84 14.72
C SER A 9 3.81 -39.02 14.48
N SER A 10 4.53 -37.90 14.59
CA SER A 10 5.99 -37.89 14.65
C SER A 10 6.38 -38.29 16.07
N SER A 11 6.77 -39.56 16.25
CA SER A 11 7.24 -40.09 17.53
C SER A 11 8.73 -39.83 17.71
N MET A 12 9.05 -39.43 18.94
CA MET A 12 10.35 -39.17 19.53
C MET A 12 11.43 -40.20 19.19
N LEU A 13 12.64 -39.70 18.96
CA LEU A 13 13.88 -40.41 19.31
C LEU A 13 14.85 -39.41 19.93
N GLU A 14 14.72 -39.34 21.25
CA GLU A 14 15.57 -38.64 22.19
C GLU A 14 16.83 -39.48 22.45
N LYS A 15 18.00 -38.89 22.24
CA LYS A 15 19.26 -39.34 22.84
C LYS A 15 20.07 -38.14 23.32
N GLN A 16 20.13 -38.08 24.64
CA GLN A 16 20.96 -37.32 25.58
C GLN A 16 22.21 -36.58 25.05
N GLU A 17 22.24 -35.29 25.40
CA GLU A 17 23.32 -34.47 26.01
C GLU A 17 24.75 -35.06 26.04
N PRO A 18 25.74 -34.17 25.83
CA PRO A 18 26.58 -33.85 26.97
C PRO A 18 26.58 -32.35 27.30
N GLU A 19 26.14 -32.07 28.52
CA GLU A 19 26.42 -30.89 29.32
C GLU A 19 27.90 -30.48 29.18
N SER A 20 28.15 -29.26 28.70
CA SER A 20 29.38 -28.53 28.98
C SER A 20 29.00 -27.10 29.35
N SER A 21 28.83 -26.93 30.65
CA SER A 21 28.78 -25.66 31.35
C SER A 21 29.99 -24.76 31.00
N THR A 22 29.77 -23.71 30.23
CA THR A 22 30.47 -22.43 30.36
C THR A 22 29.56 -21.35 29.80
N SER A 23 29.08 -20.46 30.66
CA SER A 23 28.28 -19.29 30.29
C SER A 23 29.11 -18.34 29.43
N GLU A 24 29.07 -18.51 28.12
CA GLU A 24 29.45 -17.46 27.19
C GLU A 24 28.18 -16.70 26.83
N GLU A 25 27.96 -15.54 27.45
CA GLU A 25 26.93 -14.61 27.00
C GLU A 25 27.24 -14.25 25.54
N ALA A 26 26.44 -14.78 24.62
CA ALA A 26 26.58 -14.50 23.21
C ALA A 26 26.36 -13.00 22.96
N GLN A 27 27.43 -12.31 22.59
CA GLN A 27 27.40 -10.91 22.18
C GLN A 27 26.39 -10.73 21.04
N ALA A 28 25.26 -10.09 21.35
CA ALA A 28 24.19 -9.84 20.39
C ALA A 28 24.30 -8.42 19.86
N VAL A 29 24.47 -8.29 18.54
CA VAL A 29 24.47 -7.01 17.83
C VAL A 29 23.42 -7.11 16.73
N THR A 30 22.25 -6.54 16.99
CA THR A 30 21.11 -6.49 16.06
C THR A 30 20.60 -5.05 15.95
N PRO A 31 19.79 -4.71 14.93
CA PRO A 31 19.28 -3.34 14.78
C PRO A 31 18.48 -2.79 15.96
N TRP A 32 17.98 -3.67 16.84
CA TRP A 32 17.10 -3.31 17.96
C TRP A 32 17.69 -3.61 19.34
N VAL A 33 18.74 -4.43 19.42
CA VAL A 33 19.37 -4.86 20.69
C VAL A 33 20.88 -4.99 20.52
N VAL A 34 21.62 -4.32 21.41
CA VAL A 34 23.06 -4.51 21.62
C VAL A 34 23.26 -4.93 23.07
N SER A 35 23.73 -6.15 23.31
CA SER A 35 23.94 -6.68 24.67
C SER A 35 25.29 -7.40 24.81
N GLY A 36 25.92 -7.23 25.98
CA GLY A 36 27.24 -7.75 26.32
C GLY A 36 28.39 -6.74 26.11
N ASN A 37 29.60 -7.13 26.50
CA ASN A 37 30.83 -6.36 26.23
C ASN A 37 31.18 -6.47 24.73
N VAL A 38 30.98 -5.39 23.97
CA VAL A 38 31.04 -5.43 22.49
C VAL A 38 32.49 -5.43 22.01
N ASP A 39 32.99 -6.59 21.57
CA ASP A 39 34.24 -6.68 20.82
C ASP A 39 34.01 -6.22 19.37
N HIS A 40 34.48 -5.02 19.06
CA HIS A 40 34.35 -4.43 17.73
C HIS A 40 35.12 -5.22 16.66
N GLY A 41 36.20 -5.91 17.00
CA GLY A 41 36.96 -6.73 16.05
C GLY A 41 36.13 -7.90 15.55
N LYS A 42 35.51 -8.65 16.47
CA LYS A 42 34.64 -9.79 16.16
C LYS A 42 33.38 -9.39 15.40
N VAL A 43 32.82 -8.21 15.69
CA VAL A 43 31.64 -7.68 14.98
C VAL A 43 32.00 -7.36 13.53
N ILE A 44 33.13 -6.69 13.31
CA ILE A 44 33.59 -6.32 11.97
C ILE A 44 33.82 -7.56 11.11
N GLU A 45 34.42 -8.62 11.67
CA GLU A 45 34.59 -9.90 11.00
C GLU A 45 33.26 -10.62 10.73
N LYS A 46 32.35 -10.68 11.73
CA LYS A 46 31.03 -11.32 11.60
C LYS A 46 30.14 -10.66 10.54
N PHE A 47 30.23 -9.34 10.39
CA PHE A 47 29.45 -8.57 9.42
C PHE A 47 30.22 -8.28 8.12
N GLY A 48 31.47 -8.75 7.98
CA GLY A 48 32.28 -8.59 6.77
C GLY A 48 32.54 -7.12 6.39
N CYS A 49 32.67 -6.25 7.38
CA CYS A 49 32.92 -4.82 7.14
C CYS A 49 34.44 -4.55 7.10
N ASP A 50 34.86 -3.56 6.31
CA ASP A 50 36.25 -3.10 6.33
C ASP A 50 36.46 -2.10 7.47
N ARG A 51 37.61 -2.19 8.16
CA ARG A 51 37.99 -1.17 9.15
C ARG A 51 38.32 0.13 8.43
N ILE A 52 37.84 1.25 8.98
CA ILE A 52 38.24 2.56 8.49
C ILE A 52 39.73 2.74 8.75
N ASP A 53 40.51 2.81 7.67
CA ASP A 53 41.95 3.02 7.71
C ASP A 53 42.30 4.52 7.56
N GLU A 54 43.50 4.91 7.97
CA GLU A 54 44.03 6.29 7.86
C GLU A 54 43.98 6.82 6.42
N SER A 55 44.07 5.92 5.44
CA SER A 55 43.88 6.20 4.02
C SER A 55 42.47 6.72 3.68
N LEU A 56 41.41 6.14 4.26
CA LEU A 56 40.02 6.56 4.06
C LEU A 56 39.73 7.90 4.76
N ILE A 57 40.35 8.14 5.92
CA ILE A 57 40.30 9.43 6.60
C ILE A 57 40.95 10.52 5.74
N CYS A 58 42.08 10.20 5.09
CA CYS A 58 42.76 11.11 4.17
C CYS A 58 41.91 11.44 2.92
N VAL A 59 41.21 10.45 2.35
CA VAL A 59 40.27 10.65 1.23
C VAL A 59 39.11 11.55 1.64
N MET A 60 38.50 11.32 2.81
CA MET A 60 37.41 12.14 3.34
C MET A 60 37.86 13.60 3.56
N ASN A 61 39.04 13.79 4.15
CA ASN A 61 39.62 15.11 4.38
C ASN A 61 40.03 15.80 3.06
N GLY A 62 40.44 15.03 2.05
CA GLY A 62 40.69 15.51 0.69
C GLY A 62 39.42 16.01 0.01
N LEU A 63 38.33 15.24 0.09
CA LEU A 63 37.01 15.61 -0.42
C LEU A 63 36.49 16.88 0.27
N ASN A 64 36.56 16.97 1.60
CA ASN A 64 36.13 18.17 2.33
C ASN A 64 36.92 19.44 1.95
N LYS A 65 38.22 19.33 1.64
CA LYS A 65 39.03 20.44 1.10
C LYS A 65 38.63 20.84 -0.32
N VAL A 66 38.09 19.92 -1.12
CA VAL A 66 37.55 20.19 -2.45
C VAL A 66 36.21 20.91 -2.34
N THR A 67 35.30 20.46 -1.45
CA THR A 67 33.99 21.09 -1.22
C THR A 67 34.14 22.52 -0.70
N ARG A 68 35.05 22.77 0.26
CA ARG A 68 35.33 24.13 0.77
C ARG A 68 36.02 25.05 -0.23
N ARG A 69 36.72 24.52 -1.24
CA ARG A 69 37.27 25.32 -2.35
C ARG A 69 36.23 25.64 -3.43
N GLY A 70 35.05 25.00 -3.39
CA GLY A 70 33.97 25.18 -4.36
C GLY A 70 33.08 26.41 -4.11
N GLU A 71 33.09 26.99 -2.91
CA GLU A 71 32.19 28.09 -2.56
C GLU A 71 32.69 29.47 -3.02
N ASN A 72 33.99 29.61 -3.34
CA ASN A 72 34.62 30.88 -3.74
C ASN A 72 35.18 30.89 -5.17
N LYS A 73 34.63 30.09 -6.08
CA LYS A 73 34.90 30.22 -7.52
C LYS A 73 33.61 30.53 -8.23
N VAL A 74 33.51 31.75 -8.77
CA VAL A 74 32.52 32.10 -9.80
C VAL A 74 32.56 30.98 -10.85
N THR A 75 31.55 30.12 -10.82
CA THR A 75 31.34 29.11 -11.85
C THR A 75 30.99 29.88 -13.11
N ARG A 76 31.99 30.14 -13.97
CA ARG A 76 31.72 30.59 -15.34
C ARG A 76 30.86 29.51 -15.96
N THR A 77 29.57 29.77 -16.05
CA THR A 77 28.61 28.87 -16.68
C THR A 77 29.09 28.63 -18.11
N LEU A 78 29.43 27.38 -18.43
CA LEU A 78 29.63 26.97 -19.81
C LEU A 78 28.31 27.27 -20.52
N GLY A 79 28.32 28.21 -21.46
CA GLY A 79 27.13 28.54 -22.23
C GLY A 79 26.57 27.29 -22.90
N SER A 80 25.26 27.25 -23.13
CA SER A 80 24.54 26.07 -23.64
C SER A 80 25.17 25.48 -24.91
N ARG A 81 25.90 26.27 -25.70
CA ARG A 81 26.63 25.84 -26.90
C ARG A 81 27.85 24.94 -26.61
N GLU A 82 28.63 25.27 -25.58
CA GLU A 82 29.77 24.45 -25.15
C GLU A 82 29.29 23.20 -24.42
N PHE A 83 28.22 23.35 -23.64
CA PHE A 83 27.52 22.23 -23.00
C PHE A 83 26.99 21.23 -24.03
N MET A 84 26.34 21.69 -25.10
CA MET A 84 25.86 20.81 -26.18
C MET A 84 26.99 20.18 -27.01
N ARG A 85 28.15 20.85 -27.17
CA ARG A 85 29.32 20.27 -27.84
C ARG A 85 29.94 19.11 -27.05
N TYR A 86 29.93 19.21 -25.71
CA TYR A 86 30.42 18.17 -24.81
C TYR A 86 29.63 16.85 -24.94
N TYR A 87 28.31 16.93 -25.12
CA TYR A 87 27.45 15.75 -25.28
C TYR A 87 27.38 15.21 -26.72
N LYS A 88 27.88 15.94 -27.73
CA LYS A 88 27.83 15.51 -29.14
C LYS A 88 28.94 14.52 -29.54
N HIS A 89 30.03 14.44 -28.77
CA HIS A 89 31.22 13.66 -29.13
C HIS A 89 31.52 12.48 -28.20
N LYS A 90 30.66 12.17 -27.23
CA LYS A 90 30.83 10.96 -26.43
C LYS A 90 30.21 9.77 -27.17
N PRO A 91 30.95 8.66 -27.38
CA PRO A 91 30.31 7.43 -27.76
C PRO A 91 29.27 7.08 -26.68
N PRO A 92 28.07 6.59 -27.05
CA PRO A 92 27.09 6.17 -26.07
C PRO A 92 27.74 5.17 -25.11
N PRO A 93 27.60 5.33 -23.79
CA PRO A 93 28.14 4.33 -22.88
C PRO A 93 27.46 3.00 -23.20
N SER A 94 28.24 1.92 -23.34
CA SER A 94 27.76 0.58 -23.71
C SER A 94 26.77 -0.02 -22.70
N SER A 95 26.46 0.69 -21.61
CA SER A 95 25.40 0.45 -20.62
C SER A 95 24.05 1.13 -20.97
N GLN A 96 23.92 1.75 -22.14
CA GLN A 96 22.68 2.42 -22.58
C GLN A 96 21.46 1.51 -22.56
N LYS A 97 21.63 0.20 -22.80
CA LYS A 97 20.52 -0.79 -22.72
C LYS A 97 19.86 -0.79 -21.34
N HIS A 98 20.63 -0.96 -20.26
CA HIS A 98 20.08 -1.02 -18.89
C HIS A 98 19.38 0.27 -18.44
N ILE A 99 19.83 1.43 -18.93
CA ILE A 99 19.19 2.73 -18.64
C ILE A 99 17.89 2.85 -19.44
N VAL A 100 17.89 2.46 -20.72
CA VAL A 100 16.70 2.47 -21.57
C VAL A 100 15.66 1.46 -21.07
N ASP A 101 16.09 0.28 -20.61
CA ASP A 101 15.24 -0.76 -20.03
C ASP A 101 14.58 -0.25 -18.73
N SER A 102 15.37 0.38 -17.84
CA SER A 102 14.84 1.00 -16.61
C SER A 102 13.84 2.13 -16.87
N LEU A 103 14.08 2.96 -17.89
CA LEU A 103 13.17 4.04 -18.28
C LEU A 103 11.90 3.52 -18.98
N ALA A 104 12.01 2.44 -19.75
CA ALA A 104 10.87 1.79 -20.38
C ALA A 104 9.93 1.18 -19.33
N THR A 105 10.47 0.46 -18.34
CA THR A 105 9.70 -0.07 -17.21
C THR A 105 9.04 1.06 -16.40
N ARG A 106 9.75 2.18 -16.19
CA ARG A 106 9.18 3.33 -15.48
C ARG A 106 7.99 3.93 -16.23
N ARG A 107 8.10 4.12 -17.54
CA ARG A 107 6.99 4.62 -18.38
C ARG A 107 5.79 3.67 -18.38
N GLN A 108 6.02 2.36 -18.40
CA GLN A 108 4.95 1.36 -18.31
C GLN A 108 4.22 1.45 -16.98
N PHE A 109 4.95 1.64 -15.88
CA PHE A 109 4.33 1.82 -14.56
C PHE A 109 3.51 3.11 -14.50
N ASP A 110 4.04 4.22 -15.01
CA ASP A 110 3.34 5.50 -15.03
C ASP A 110 2.06 5.43 -15.90
N LEU A 111 2.11 4.73 -17.04
CA LEU A 111 0.95 4.48 -17.91
C LEU A 111 -0.11 3.61 -17.23
N ALA A 112 0.28 2.46 -16.68
CA ALA A 112 -0.65 1.57 -15.98
C ALA A 112 -1.29 2.26 -14.77
N ASN A 113 -0.54 3.11 -14.07
CA ASN A 113 -1.07 3.91 -12.99
C ASN A 113 -2.09 4.95 -13.48
N TRP A 114 -1.82 5.61 -14.61
CA TRP A 114 -2.76 6.56 -15.21
C TRP A 114 -4.05 5.88 -15.68
N GLU A 115 -3.94 4.74 -16.35
CA GLU A 115 -5.09 3.92 -16.77
C GLU A 115 -5.92 3.48 -15.56
N ALA A 116 -5.28 2.98 -14.50
CA ALA A 116 -5.97 2.61 -13.27
C ALA A 116 -6.67 3.79 -12.59
N MET A 117 -6.09 4.99 -12.63
CA MET A 117 -6.73 6.21 -12.10
C MET A 117 -7.96 6.61 -12.92
N ASP A 118 -7.89 6.52 -14.24
CA ASP A 118 -8.99 6.85 -15.14
C ASP A 118 -10.15 5.86 -14.97
N GLU A 119 -9.86 4.56 -15.00
CA GLU A 119 -10.84 3.51 -14.68
C GLU A 119 -11.46 3.76 -13.32
N SER A 120 -10.66 4.00 -12.27
CA SER A 120 -11.17 4.27 -10.92
C SER A 120 -12.08 5.51 -10.85
N ALA A 121 -11.88 6.49 -11.74
CA ALA A 121 -12.76 7.65 -11.84
C ALA A 121 -14.08 7.29 -12.53
N GLU A 122 -14.06 6.44 -13.55
CA GLU A 122 -15.27 5.91 -14.18
C GLU A 122 -16.10 5.07 -13.20
N TRP A 123 -15.46 4.15 -12.46
CA TRP A 123 -16.13 3.34 -11.45
C TRP A 123 -16.82 4.19 -10.38
N ARG A 124 -16.16 5.26 -9.91
CA ARG A 124 -16.77 6.21 -8.97
C ARG A 124 -18.00 6.89 -9.57
N ARG A 125 -17.90 7.41 -10.80
CA ARG A 125 -19.05 8.04 -11.49
C ARG A 125 -20.22 7.07 -11.64
N MET A 126 -19.96 5.82 -12.02
CA MET A 126 -20.98 4.80 -12.18
C MET A 126 -21.64 4.46 -10.84
N PHE A 127 -20.86 4.33 -9.77
CA PHE A 127 -21.38 4.09 -8.43
C PHE A 127 -22.27 5.24 -7.94
N ASP A 128 -21.80 6.48 -8.10
CA ASP A 128 -22.56 7.67 -7.71
C ASP A 128 -23.89 7.75 -8.49
N CYS A 129 -23.86 7.52 -9.80
CA CYS A 129 -25.05 7.45 -10.64
C CYS A 129 -26.02 6.34 -10.19
N GLU A 130 -25.51 5.16 -9.85
CA GLU A 130 -26.36 4.06 -9.39
C GLU A 130 -26.96 4.32 -8.00
N ALA A 131 -26.23 4.99 -7.11
CA ALA A 131 -26.73 5.43 -5.81
C ALA A 131 -27.86 6.47 -5.96
N GLU A 132 -27.72 7.41 -6.90
CA GLU A 132 -28.79 8.36 -7.24
C GLU A 132 -30.03 7.66 -7.78
N LYS A 133 -29.89 6.70 -8.72
CA LYS A 133 -31.02 5.92 -9.22
C LYS A 133 -31.74 5.15 -8.11
N ALA A 134 -31.00 4.52 -7.21
CA ALA A 134 -31.57 3.81 -6.07
C ALA A 134 -32.32 4.77 -5.13
N SER A 135 -31.78 5.95 -4.89
CA SER A 135 -32.45 7.00 -4.10
C SER A 135 -33.75 7.46 -4.76
N ASN A 136 -33.73 7.69 -6.09
CA ASN A 136 -34.92 8.11 -6.83
C ASN A 136 -36.02 7.04 -6.78
N CYS A 137 -35.68 5.77 -7.06
CA CYS A 137 -36.60 4.65 -6.96
C CYS A 137 -37.24 4.54 -5.56
N ASN A 138 -36.43 4.67 -4.50
CA ASN A 138 -36.94 4.67 -3.13
C ASN A 138 -37.89 5.83 -2.86
N SER A 139 -37.62 7.03 -3.41
CA SER A 139 -38.48 8.19 -3.25
C SER A 139 -39.82 8.03 -3.96
N GLU A 140 -39.81 7.48 -5.18
CA GLU A 140 -41.03 7.19 -5.95
C GLU A 140 -41.88 6.14 -5.22
N LEU A 141 -41.26 5.07 -4.76
CA LEU A 141 -41.93 4.03 -3.97
C LEU A 141 -42.54 4.60 -2.68
N ALA A 142 -41.86 5.53 -2.00
CA ALA A 142 -42.39 6.18 -0.81
C ALA A 142 -43.62 7.04 -1.12
N LEU A 143 -43.63 7.75 -2.25
CA LEU A 143 -44.78 8.53 -2.70
C LEU A 143 -45.97 7.63 -3.06
N GLU A 144 -45.74 6.53 -3.77
CA GLU A 144 -46.80 5.57 -4.09
C GLU A 144 -47.38 4.93 -2.83
N ASN A 145 -46.54 4.53 -1.89
CA ASN A 145 -46.98 3.98 -0.60
C ASN A 145 -47.82 5.01 0.17
N ALA A 146 -47.41 6.27 0.21
CA ALA A 146 -48.20 7.33 0.83
C ALA A 146 -49.56 7.52 0.14
N ALA A 147 -49.60 7.52 -1.20
CA ALA A 147 -50.83 7.65 -1.97
C ALA A 147 -51.76 6.43 -1.81
N LEU A 148 -51.21 5.23 -1.65
CA LEU A 148 -52.00 4.03 -1.35
C LEU A 148 -52.57 4.07 0.06
N LEU A 149 -51.78 4.52 1.04
CA LEU A 149 -52.24 4.68 2.42
C LEU A 149 -53.39 5.68 2.54
N THR A 150 -53.35 6.80 1.81
CA THR A 150 -54.46 7.75 1.81
C THR A 150 -55.72 7.15 1.20
N LYS A 151 -55.62 6.41 0.09
CA LYS A 151 -56.75 5.69 -0.52
C LYS A 151 -57.35 4.64 0.41
N ILE A 152 -56.51 3.89 1.14
CA ILE A 152 -56.97 2.91 2.12
C ILE A 152 -57.77 3.60 3.22
N GLU A 153 -57.27 4.71 3.74
CA GLU A 153 -57.94 5.45 4.82
C GLU A 153 -59.27 6.07 4.34
N THR A 154 -59.33 6.62 3.12
CA THR A 154 -60.61 7.12 2.57
C THR A 154 -61.62 6.00 2.37
N LEU A 155 -61.21 4.87 1.78
CA LEU A 155 -62.10 3.73 1.56
C LEU A 155 -62.60 3.15 2.90
N LYS A 156 -61.74 3.12 3.92
CA LYS A 156 -62.12 2.71 5.27
C LYS A 156 -63.16 3.66 5.88
N GLN A 157 -63.00 4.97 5.72
CA GLN A 157 -63.98 5.96 6.19
C GLN A 157 -65.33 5.84 5.44
N GLU A 158 -65.31 5.65 4.12
CA GLU A 158 -66.51 5.43 3.31
C GLU A 158 -67.23 4.12 3.68
N LEU A 159 -66.47 3.05 3.94
CA LEU A 159 -67.00 1.78 4.40
C LEU A 159 -67.67 1.94 5.77
N GLU A 160 -67.03 2.61 6.71
CA GLU A 160 -67.60 2.89 8.04
C GLU A 160 -68.85 3.77 7.96
N ALA A 161 -68.86 4.79 7.11
CA ALA A 161 -70.03 5.63 6.87
C ALA A 161 -71.20 4.82 6.28
N SER A 162 -70.91 3.95 5.31
CA SER A 162 -71.90 3.05 4.71
C SER A 162 -72.43 2.03 5.72
N ARG A 163 -71.55 1.48 6.57
CA ARG A 163 -71.91 0.56 7.66
C ARG A 163 -72.87 1.22 8.66
N LEU A 164 -72.57 2.45 9.10
CA LEU A 164 -73.45 3.20 10.00
C LEU A 164 -74.81 3.51 9.37
N LYS A 165 -74.84 3.86 8.07
CA LYS A 165 -76.07 4.11 7.31
C LYS A 165 -76.95 2.87 7.16
N CYS A 166 -76.36 1.68 7.02
CA CYS A 166 -77.10 0.42 7.01
C CYS A 166 -77.65 0.09 8.41
N ARG A 167 -76.82 0.25 9.46
CA ARG A 167 -77.22 -0.02 10.84
C ARG A 167 -78.40 0.83 11.32
N SER A 168 -78.53 2.08 10.84
CA SER A 168 -79.70 2.92 11.17
C SER A 168 -81.00 2.48 10.49
N ARG A 169 -80.93 1.64 9.44
CA ARG A 169 -82.10 1.06 8.78
C ARG A 169 -82.58 -0.22 9.47
N GLU A 170 -81.70 -0.89 10.20
CA GLU A 170 -82.00 -2.02 11.07
C GLU A 170 -82.45 -1.52 12.46
N ALA A 171 -83.56 -0.78 12.51
CA ALA A 171 -84.21 -0.47 13.80
C ALA A 171 -85.25 -1.57 14.12
N PRO A 172 -85.47 -1.92 15.41
CA PRO A 172 -86.25 -3.10 15.79
C PRO A 172 -87.73 -2.93 15.46
N HIS A 173 -88.33 -3.98 14.87
CA HIS A 173 -89.78 -4.18 14.82
C HIS A 173 -90.32 -4.63 16.18
#